data_AF-A0A3Q3MS37-F1
#
_entry.id   AF-A0A3Q3MS37-F1
#
_cell.length_a   1.000
_cell.length_b   1.000
_cell.length_c   1.000
_cell.angle_alpha   90.00
_cell.angle_beta   90.00
_cell.angle_gamma   90.00
#
_symmetry.space_group_name_H-M   'P 1'
#
loop_
_entity.id
_entity.type
_entity.pdbx_description
1 polymer ?
#
loop_
_entity_poly.entity_id
_entity_poly.type
_entity_poly.pdbx_seq_one_letter_code
_entity_poly.pdbx_strand_id
1 'polypeptide(L)'
;MINTYQTSLAPPPVPPRLHRSDRVLIPTPLPSQGHSKPLIRFLVGVVVLHLVLSVTGFIYLYQTFNMGKLPASAVQAALLASEKQETFHRPLAHVVVQKQSAKEPQESQAGYLQLDTSHSVFKETNYYHENWLTIQQSGFYYVYSKVTFSKGDSKLPLASLIKLRTNENEKEKTVMKAYCNLNSHHGSTEIPHMCSATQGQVITLVKGNQLSVWVQNLSLVDYEEGATVFGIYKL
;
A
#
# COMPACT_ATOMS: atom_id res chain seq x y z
N MET A 1 84.77 35.43 -42.98
CA MET A 1 84.17 35.85 -41.70
C MET A 1 85.13 36.79 -40.99
N ILE A 2 84.57 37.82 -40.37
CA ILE A 2 85.21 39.06 -39.92
C ILE A 2 86.24 38.84 -38.79
N ASN A 3 87.38 39.53 -38.90
CA ASN A 3 88.34 39.85 -37.84
C ASN A 3 87.72 40.79 -36.81
N THR A 4 88.08 40.68 -35.52
CA THR A 4 88.78 41.72 -34.73
C THR A 4 88.67 41.45 -33.21
N TYR A 5 89.77 40.99 -32.59
CA TYR A 5 90.64 41.73 -31.66
C TYR A 5 89.97 42.32 -30.41
N GLN A 6 90.36 41.80 -29.23
CA GLN A 6 91.12 42.60 -28.26
C GLN A 6 91.74 41.71 -27.17
N THR A 7 93.05 41.47 -27.35
CA THR A 7 94.04 41.34 -26.27
C THR A 7 93.94 42.52 -25.31
N SER A 8 93.92 42.30 -24.00
CA SER A 8 94.63 43.20 -23.07
C SER A 8 94.85 42.56 -21.70
N LEU A 9 96.11 42.14 -21.50
CA LEU A 9 96.96 42.34 -20.33
C LEU A 9 96.43 41.96 -18.93
N ALA A 10 97.18 41.09 -18.26
CA ALA A 10 97.16 40.97 -16.81
C ALA A 10 97.85 42.18 -16.18
N PRO A 11 97.27 42.75 -15.11
CA PRO A 11 98.09 43.34 -14.07
C PRO A 11 97.50 43.08 -12.67
N PRO A 12 98.12 43.59 -11.60
CA PRO A 12 99.45 43.33 -11.06
C PRO A 12 99.29 42.67 -9.65
N PRO A 13 100.36 42.35 -8.91
CA PRO A 13 100.23 41.62 -7.66
C PRO A 13 99.66 42.47 -6.51
N VAL A 14 99.11 41.74 -5.54
CA VAL A 14 98.33 42.15 -4.36
C VAL A 14 99.11 43.00 -3.35
N PRO A 15 98.49 44.04 -2.74
CA PRO A 15 98.89 44.62 -1.45
C PRO A 15 98.02 44.14 -0.26
N PRO A 16 98.46 44.37 1.00
CA PRO A 16 98.15 43.55 2.16
C PRO A 16 96.74 43.69 2.75
N ARG A 17 96.33 42.62 3.45
CA ARG A 17 95.15 42.54 4.33
C ARG A 17 95.07 43.68 5.35
N LEU A 18 93.89 44.30 5.47
CA LEU A 18 93.27 44.68 6.75
C LEU A 18 91.77 45.01 6.54
N HIS A 19 90.94 44.47 7.43
CA HIS A 19 89.52 44.74 7.63
C HIS A 19 88.52 44.35 6.53
N ARG A 20 87.95 43.14 6.68
CA ARG A 20 86.52 42.93 6.38
C ARG A 20 85.85 42.23 7.54
N SER A 21 84.84 42.93 8.07
CA SER A 21 83.79 42.50 8.98
C SER A 21 84.23 42.02 10.36
N ASP A 22 84.17 42.97 11.28
CA ASP A 22 83.86 42.71 12.69
C ASP A 22 82.86 41.56 12.83
N ARG A 23 83.16 40.67 13.77
CA ARG A 23 82.13 39.95 14.49
C ARG A 23 81.27 40.99 15.20
N VAL A 24 80.25 41.50 14.49
CA VAL A 24 79.09 42.04 15.18
C VAL A 24 78.45 40.84 15.84
N LEU A 25 78.80 40.65 17.12
CA LEU A 25 77.95 40.00 18.09
C LEU A 25 76.61 40.72 18.03
N ILE A 26 75.72 40.26 17.17
CA ILE A 26 74.31 40.63 17.23
C ILE A 26 73.90 40.19 18.63
N PRO A 27 73.47 41.12 19.52
CA PRO A 27 72.86 40.71 20.77
C PRO A 27 71.62 39.94 20.35
N THR A 28 71.62 38.63 20.57
CA THR A 28 70.40 37.84 20.57
C THR A 28 69.46 38.56 21.54
N PRO A 29 68.31 39.09 21.09
CA PRO A 29 67.32 39.53 22.04
C PRO A 29 66.92 38.26 22.80
N LEU A 30 67.17 38.24 24.11
CA LEU A 30 66.48 37.31 24.99
C LEU A 30 65.00 37.37 24.60
N PRO A 31 64.30 36.24 24.45
CA PRO A 31 62.86 36.28 24.29
C PRO A 31 62.32 36.99 25.53
N SER A 32 61.83 38.20 25.32
CA SER A 32 61.16 38.96 26.36
C SER A 32 60.08 38.06 26.90
N GLN A 33 60.12 37.81 28.20
CA GLN A 33 59.11 37.09 28.96
C GLN A 33 57.84 37.97 29.01
N GLY A 34 57.23 38.14 27.84
CA GLY A 34 56.05 38.95 27.58
C GLY A 34 54.82 38.09 27.77
N HIS A 35 54.17 38.31 28.89
CA HIS A 35 53.07 37.52 29.40
C HIS A 35 51.80 37.61 28.53
N SER A 36 51.62 36.70 27.57
CA SER A 36 50.43 36.64 26.71
C SER A 36 49.23 35.94 27.37
N LYS A 37 48.96 36.26 28.65
CA LYS A 37 47.76 35.83 29.41
C LYS A 37 46.46 35.89 28.59
N PRO A 38 46.13 36.96 27.85
CA PRO A 38 44.87 37.01 27.09
C PRO A 38 44.85 36.04 25.91
N LEU A 39 45.99 35.80 25.26
CA LEU A 39 46.10 34.90 24.11
C LEU A 39 45.96 33.43 24.55
N ILE A 40 46.58 33.07 25.68
CA ILE A 40 46.41 31.75 26.28
C ILE A 40 44.96 31.53 26.72
N ARG A 41 44.32 32.53 27.35
CA ARG A 41 42.89 32.45 27.73
C ARG A 41 41.97 32.30 26.52
N PHE A 42 42.25 33.02 25.44
CA PHE A 42 41.51 32.90 24.19
C PHE A 42 41.67 31.50 23.58
N LEU A 43 42.90 30.99 23.51
CA LEU A 43 43.20 29.66 22.98
C LEU A 43 42.48 28.57 23.80
N VAL A 44 42.52 28.67 25.13
CA VAL A 44 41.80 27.76 26.03
C VAL A 44 40.29 27.84 25.79
N GLY A 45 39.74 29.04 25.62
CA GLY A 45 38.33 29.24 25.30
C GLY A 45 37.91 28.56 23.99
N VAL A 46 38.71 28.70 22.94
CA VAL A 46 38.45 28.05 21.64
C VAL A 46 38.51 26.52 21.74
N VAL A 47 39.50 25.99 22.47
CA VAL A 47 39.63 24.54 22.67
C VAL A 47 38.45 23.97 23.46
N VAL A 48 38.04 24.64 24.55
CA VAL A 48 36.88 24.23 25.35
C VAL A 48 35.59 24.30 24.52
N LEU A 49 35.39 25.38 23.75
CA LEU A 49 34.23 25.50 22.87
C LEU A 49 34.19 24.37 21.84
N HIS A 50 35.33 24.04 21.22
CA HIS A 50 35.40 22.96 20.25
C HIS A 50 35.09 21.60 20.89
N LEU A 51 35.55 21.36 22.12
CA LEU A 51 35.26 20.13 22.86
C LEU A 51 33.77 20.04 23.23
N VAL A 52 33.14 21.15 23.62
CA VAL A 52 31.70 21.18 23.89
C VAL A 52 30.90 20.91 22.62
N LEU A 53 31.27 21.53 21.49
CA LEU A 53 30.60 21.32 20.21
C LEU A 53 30.76 19.88 19.71
N SER A 54 31.93 19.27 19.87
CA SER A 54 32.15 17.88 19.46
C SER A 54 31.41 16.88 20.35
N VAL A 55 31.42 17.07 21.67
CA VAL A 55 30.71 16.20 22.62
C VAL A 55 29.20 16.34 22.46
N THR A 56 28.69 17.56 22.36
CA THR A 56 27.24 17.80 22.18
C THR A 56 26.78 17.29 20.81
N GLY A 57 27.56 17.55 19.75
CA GLY A 57 27.29 17.03 18.42
C GLY A 57 27.33 15.50 18.35
N PHE A 58 28.29 14.88 19.04
CA PHE A 58 28.38 13.42 19.13
C PHE A 58 27.19 12.82 19.89
N ILE A 59 26.79 13.41 21.02
CA ILE A 59 25.60 12.98 21.78
C ILE A 59 24.33 13.14 20.93
N TYR A 60 24.20 14.26 20.20
CA TYR A 60 23.06 14.50 19.32
C TYR A 60 22.99 13.46 18.19
N LEU A 61 24.12 13.17 17.53
CA LEU A 61 24.19 12.14 16.49
C LEU A 61 23.96 10.74 17.06
N TYR A 62 24.49 10.44 18.25
CA TYR A 62 24.32 9.16 18.92
C TYR A 62 22.86 8.92 19.34
N GLN A 63 22.18 9.94 19.88
CA GLN A 63 20.76 9.88 20.19
C GLN A 63 19.92 9.73 18.94
N THR A 64 20.20 10.50 17.89
CA THR A 64 19.48 10.41 16.60
C THR A 64 19.68 9.03 15.94
N PHE A 65 20.89 8.48 16.00
CA PHE A 65 21.21 7.17 15.43
C PHE A 65 20.58 6.02 16.23
N ASN A 66 20.53 6.11 17.56
CA ASN A 66 19.84 5.13 18.40
C ASN A 66 18.30 5.25 18.33
N MET A 67 17.76 6.45 18.14
CA MET A 67 16.32 6.67 17.88
C MET A 67 15.90 6.19 16.48
N GLY A 68 16.83 6.15 15.51
CA GLY A 68 16.62 5.64 14.16
C GLY A 68 16.56 4.10 14.05
N LYS A 69 16.93 3.37 15.10
CA LYS A 69 16.68 1.92 15.21
C LYS A 69 15.30 1.70 15.82
N LEU A 70 14.23 1.99 15.07
CA LEU A 70 12.97 1.29 15.33
C LEU A 70 13.27 -0.21 15.15
N PRO A 71 12.98 -1.09 16.13
CA PRO A 71 13.23 -2.50 15.96
C PRO A 71 12.41 -2.99 14.76
N ALA A 72 13.00 -3.78 13.88
CA ALA A 72 12.34 -4.27 12.67
C ALA A 72 10.98 -4.93 12.98
N SER A 73 10.82 -5.49 14.18
CA SER A 73 9.57 -6.00 14.72
C SER A 73 8.50 -4.94 14.98
N ALA A 74 8.84 -3.71 15.37
CA ALA A 74 7.90 -2.61 15.54
C ALA A 74 7.48 -2.01 14.19
N VAL A 75 8.39 -1.96 13.20
CA VAL A 75 8.03 -1.55 11.83
C VAL A 75 7.14 -2.60 11.17
N GLN A 76 7.45 -3.89 11.33
CA GLN A 76 6.56 -4.97 10.86
C GLN A 76 5.24 -5.01 11.62
N ALA A 77 5.24 -4.81 12.94
CA ALA A 77 3.99 -4.73 13.70
C ALA A 77 3.16 -3.50 13.31
N ALA A 78 3.78 -2.36 13.01
CA ALA A 78 3.11 -1.16 12.54
C ALA A 78 2.59 -1.31 11.10
N LEU A 79 3.34 -1.96 10.20
CA LEU A 79 2.89 -2.28 8.85
C LEU A 79 1.76 -3.30 8.86
N LEU A 80 1.88 -4.38 9.65
CA LEU A 80 0.81 -5.36 9.82
C LEU A 80 -0.40 -4.76 10.52
N ALA A 81 -0.22 -3.86 11.49
CA ALA A 81 -1.32 -3.14 12.12
C ALA A 81 -1.97 -2.15 11.15
N SER A 82 -1.18 -1.47 10.31
CA SER A 82 -1.68 -0.55 9.27
C SER A 82 -2.43 -1.32 8.18
N GLU A 83 -1.89 -2.43 7.69
CA GLU A 83 -2.51 -3.30 6.69
C GLU A 83 -3.78 -3.97 7.24
N LYS A 84 -3.73 -4.41 8.50
CA LYS A 84 -4.92 -4.90 9.22
C LYS A 84 -5.92 -3.75 9.38
N GLN A 85 -5.52 -2.55 9.75
CA GLN A 85 -6.44 -1.41 9.87
C GLN A 85 -7.04 -1.00 8.52
N GLU A 86 -6.26 -1.02 7.44
CA GLU A 86 -6.69 -0.67 6.08
C GLU A 86 -7.66 -1.71 5.50
N THR A 87 -7.39 -3.00 5.67
CA THR A 87 -8.35 -4.08 5.36
C THR A 87 -9.57 -4.04 6.27
N PHE A 88 -9.42 -3.55 7.51
CA PHE A 88 -10.53 -3.35 8.45
C PHE A 88 -11.50 -2.22 8.07
N HIS A 89 -11.16 -1.32 7.14
CA HIS A 89 -12.07 -0.28 6.64
C HIS A 89 -12.50 -0.47 5.18
N ARG A 90 -11.99 -1.49 4.50
CA ARG A 90 -12.33 -1.75 3.10
C ARG A 90 -13.78 -2.24 2.97
N PRO A 91 -14.60 -1.63 2.09
CA PRO A 91 -15.95 -2.10 1.83
C PRO A 91 -16.00 -3.52 1.29
N LEU A 92 -16.90 -4.31 1.87
CA LEU A 92 -17.02 -5.75 1.68
C LEU A 92 -18.47 -6.15 1.94
N ALA A 93 -18.97 -7.09 1.15
CA ALA A 93 -20.13 -7.88 1.53
C ALA A 93 -19.91 -9.35 1.14
N HIS A 94 -20.20 -10.26 2.05
CA HIS A 94 -20.37 -11.67 1.73
C HIS A 94 -21.76 -12.07 2.19
N VAL A 95 -22.59 -12.46 1.22
CA VAL A 95 -24.02 -12.62 1.40
C VAL A 95 -24.37 -14.09 1.27
N VAL A 96 -25.01 -14.59 2.32
CA VAL A 96 -25.65 -15.90 2.38
C VAL A 96 -27.10 -15.72 1.95
N VAL A 97 -27.64 -16.68 1.22
CA VAL A 97 -29.02 -16.61 0.73
C VAL A 97 -29.97 -17.18 1.77
N GLN A 98 -31.07 -16.47 2.02
CA GLN A 98 -32.09 -16.89 2.96
C GLN A 98 -32.82 -18.13 2.42
N LYS A 99 -32.92 -19.16 3.27
CA LYS A 99 -33.68 -20.36 2.95
C LYS A 99 -35.15 -20.01 2.79
N GLN A 100 -35.74 -20.38 1.66
CA GLN A 100 -37.17 -20.18 1.45
C GLN A 100 -37.99 -21.10 2.36
N SER A 101 -39.04 -20.55 2.97
CA SER A 101 -39.98 -21.30 3.80
C SER A 101 -40.85 -22.21 2.93
N ALA A 102 -40.92 -23.50 3.27
CA ALA A 102 -41.70 -24.52 2.56
C ALA A 102 -43.24 -24.32 2.61
N LYS A 103 -43.72 -23.17 3.11
CA LYS A 103 -45.15 -22.89 3.33
C LYS A 103 -45.87 -22.28 2.14
N GLU A 104 -45.15 -21.81 1.11
CA GLU A 104 -45.75 -21.38 -0.16
C GLU A 104 -45.29 -22.30 -1.28
N PRO A 105 -46.21 -23.00 -1.98
CA PRO A 105 -45.89 -23.64 -3.23
C PRO A 105 -45.67 -22.51 -4.24
N GLN A 106 -44.43 -22.01 -4.34
CA GLN A 106 -44.11 -21.08 -5.39
C GLN A 106 -44.20 -21.82 -6.72
N GLU A 107 -45.11 -21.33 -7.57
CA GLU A 107 -45.02 -21.55 -9.00
C GLU A 107 -43.61 -21.20 -9.47
N SER A 108 -43.15 -21.87 -10.52
CA SER A 108 -41.88 -21.65 -11.21
C SER A 108 -41.68 -20.18 -11.63
N GLN A 109 -41.33 -19.31 -10.68
CA GLN A 109 -41.24 -17.88 -10.89
C GLN A 109 -39.78 -17.46 -10.83
N ALA A 110 -39.40 -16.69 -11.84
CA ALA A 110 -38.12 -16.03 -11.90
C ALA A 110 -38.08 -14.88 -10.89
N GLY A 111 -36.95 -14.66 -10.25
CA GLY A 111 -36.90 -13.69 -9.17
C GLY A 111 -35.52 -13.45 -8.59
N TYR A 112 -35.51 -12.62 -7.55
CA TYR A 112 -34.33 -12.20 -6.82
C TYR A 112 -34.08 -13.09 -5.62
N LEU A 113 -32.81 -13.41 -5.37
CA LEU A 113 -32.42 -14.13 -4.17
C LEU A 113 -32.55 -13.21 -2.95
N GLN A 114 -33.25 -13.70 -1.92
CA GLN A 114 -33.32 -13.06 -0.61
C GLN A 114 -32.00 -13.25 0.12
N LEU A 115 -31.49 -12.17 0.67
CA LEU A 115 -30.25 -12.10 1.43
C LEU A 115 -30.57 -12.40 2.88
N ASP A 116 -29.90 -13.39 3.47
CA ASP A 116 -29.99 -13.66 4.89
C ASP A 116 -29.19 -12.62 5.66
N THR A 117 -29.87 -11.59 6.16
CA THR A 117 -29.22 -10.48 6.86
C THR A 117 -28.58 -10.89 8.18
N SER A 118 -28.98 -12.02 8.76
CA SER A 118 -28.46 -12.52 10.04
C SER A 118 -27.16 -13.30 9.92
N HIS A 119 -26.95 -14.00 8.80
CA HIS A 119 -25.75 -14.79 8.53
C HIS A 119 -24.81 -14.15 7.49
N SER A 120 -25.22 -13.04 6.89
CA SER A 120 -24.40 -12.29 5.94
C SER A 120 -23.47 -11.29 6.63
N VAL A 121 -22.32 -11.05 6.01
CA VAL A 121 -21.35 -10.05 6.45
C VAL A 121 -21.50 -8.82 5.58
N PHE A 122 -21.86 -7.69 6.18
CA PHE A 122 -21.88 -6.37 5.53
C PHE A 122 -20.91 -5.43 6.24
N LYS A 123 -20.02 -4.80 5.46
CA LYS A 123 -19.00 -3.90 5.95
C LYS A 123 -18.87 -2.71 5.01
N GLU A 124 -19.18 -1.51 5.51
CA GLU A 124 -19.26 -0.29 4.66
C GLU A 124 -20.15 -0.52 3.42
N THR A 125 -21.16 -1.38 3.57
CA THR A 125 -22.18 -1.76 2.60
C THR A 125 -23.50 -1.90 3.34
N ASN A 126 -24.62 -1.76 2.64
CA ASN A 126 -25.96 -1.89 3.24
C ASN A 126 -26.84 -2.75 2.32
N TYR A 127 -28.07 -3.03 2.72
CA TYR A 127 -29.04 -3.73 1.89
C TYR A 127 -30.37 -2.96 1.81
N TYR A 128 -31.17 -3.29 0.81
CA TYR A 128 -32.49 -2.73 0.56
C TYR A 128 -33.49 -3.83 0.24
N HIS A 129 -34.63 -3.83 0.94
CA HIS A 129 -35.67 -4.86 0.87
C HIS A 129 -35.14 -6.29 0.88
N GLU A 130 -34.04 -6.53 1.61
CA GLU A 130 -33.41 -7.85 1.78
C GLU A 130 -33.02 -8.57 0.48
N ASN A 131 -33.08 -7.93 -0.69
CA ASN A 131 -32.73 -8.55 -1.98
C ASN A 131 -31.62 -7.78 -2.71
N TRP A 132 -31.38 -6.52 -2.31
CA TRP A 132 -30.47 -5.62 -3.01
C TRP A 132 -29.34 -5.16 -2.10
N LEU A 133 -28.10 -5.41 -2.50
CA LEU A 133 -26.91 -4.88 -1.86
C LEU A 133 -26.67 -3.45 -2.34
N THR A 134 -26.59 -2.50 -1.40
CA THR A 134 -26.39 -1.07 -1.65
C THR A 134 -24.97 -0.63 -1.37
N ILE A 135 -24.35 0.05 -2.33
CA ILE A 135 -22.99 0.56 -2.29
C ILE A 135 -22.93 1.89 -1.53
N GLN A 136 -22.10 1.97 -0.49
CA GLN A 136 -21.93 3.20 0.30
C GLN A 136 -20.76 4.08 -0.15
N GLN A 137 -19.80 3.50 -0.86
CA GLN A 137 -18.59 4.20 -1.31
C GLN A 137 -18.34 3.92 -2.79
N SER A 138 -18.01 4.95 -3.57
CA SER A 138 -17.66 4.76 -4.98
C SER A 138 -16.28 4.11 -5.13
N GLY A 139 -16.09 3.33 -6.20
CA GLY A 139 -14.81 2.73 -6.55
C GLY A 139 -14.91 1.55 -7.50
N PHE A 140 -13.79 0.85 -7.66
CA PHE A 140 -13.74 -0.44 -8.35
C PHE A 140 -14.04 -1.56 -7.36
N TYR A 141 -14.90 -2.48 -7.75
CA TYR A 141 -15.29 -3.61 -6.94
C TYR A 141 -15.12 -4.89 -7.72
N TYR A 142 -14.55 -5.91 -7.10
CA TYR A 142 -14.69 -7.27 -7.60
C TYR A 142 -16.01 -7.83 -7.05
N VAL A 143 -16.91 -8.19 -7.97
CA VAL A 143 -18.22 -8.75 -7.66
C VAL A 143 -18.21 -10.19 -8.10
N TYR A 144 -18.64 -11.11 -7.24
CA TYR A 144 -18.73 -12.53 -7.54
C TYR A 144 -20.06 -13.12 -7.10
N SER A 145 -20.42 -14.21 -7.75
CA SER A 145 -21.62 -14.97 -7.45
C SER A 145 -21.43 -16.42 -7.85
N LYS A 146 -21.92 -17.32 -7.00
CA LYS A 146 -22.09 -18.75 -7.31
C LYS A 146 -23.52 -19.10 -6.97
N VAL A 147 -24.28 -19.58 -7.94
CA VAL A 147 -25.63 -20.10 -7.74
C VAL A 147 -25.62 -21.57 -8.10
N THR A 148 -25.98 -22.42 -7.13
CA THR A 148 -26.09 -23.85 -7.37
C THR A 148 -27.55 -24.21 -7.59
N PHE A 149 -27.81 -24.96 -8.65
CA PHE A 149 -29.12 -25.49 -8.98
C PHE A 149 -29.14 -26.98 -8.69
N SER A 150 -30.22 -27.44 -8.06
CA SER A 150 -30.45 -28.85 -7.70
C SER A 150 -31.29 -29.60 -8.72
N LYS A 151 -31.92 -28.87 -9.65
CA LYS A 151 -32.82 -29.41 -10.67
C LYS A 151 -32.63 -28.67 -11.98
N GLY A 152 -32.76 -29.41 -13.07
CA GLY A 152 -32.82 -28.84 -14.42
C GLY A 152 -34.19 -28.23 -14.75
N ASP A 153 -34.22 -27.40 -15.79
CA ASP A 153 -35.44 -26.87 -16.40
C ASP A 153 -35.49 -27.38 -17.85
N SER A 154 -36.65 -27.90 -18.28
CA SER A 154 -36.82 -28.50 -19.61
C SER A 154 -37.04 -27.46 -20.72
N LYS A 155 -37.28 -26.20 -20.37
CA LYS A 155 -37.65 -25.12 -21.30
C LYS A 155 -36.64 -23.98 -21.33
N LEU A 156 -36.05 -23.65 -20.18
CA LEU A 156 -35.17 -22.49 -20.02
C LEU A 156 -33.77 -22.90 -19.54
N PRO A 157 -32.71 -22.21 -19.99
CA PRO A 157 -31.37 -22.45 -19.45
C PRO A 157 -31.30 -22.01 -17.98
N LEU A 158 -30.54 -22.75 -17.17
CA LEU A 158 -30.27 -22.31 -15.80
C LEU A 158 -29.33 -21.11 -15.84
N ALA A 159 -29.79 -19.98 -15.32
CA ALA A 159 -29.20 -18.67 -15.48
C ALA A 159 -29.07 -17.96 -14.13
N SER A 160 -27.88 -17.48 -13.85
CA SER A 160 -27.57 -16.58 -12.74
C SER A 160 -27.16 -15.24 -13.30
N LEU A 161 -27.96 -14.21 -13.06
CA LEU A 161 -27.74 -12.86 -13.58
C LEU A 161 -27.46 -11.90 -12.44
N ILE A 162 -26.44 -11.05 -12.59
CA ILE A 162 -26.25 -9.91 -11.68
C ILE A 162 -26.93 -8.70 -12.28
N LYS A 163 -27.91 -8.19 -11.54
CA LYS A 163 -28.66 -6.98 -11.87
C LYS A 163 -28.07 -5.80 -11.11
N LEU A 164 -27.95 -4.68 -11.80
CA LEU A 164 -27.50 -3.40 -11.29
C LEU A 164 -28.59 -2.37 -11.55
N ARG A 165 -28.92 -1.56 -10.55
CA ARG A 165 -29.75 -0.36 -10.70
C ARG A 165 -29.14 0.79 -9.91
N THR A 166 -29.40 2.02 -10.34
CA THR A 166 -28.93 3.22 -9.64
C THR A 166 -29.83 3.56 -8.45
N ASN A 167 -31.14 3.30 -8.59
CA ASN A 167 -32.18 3.44 -7.57
C ASN A 167 -33.40 2.57 -7.96
N GLU A 168 -34.46 2.60 -7.16
CA GLU A 168 -35.69 1.82 -7.40
C GLU A 168 -36.46 2.17 -8.67
N ASN A 169 -36.38 3.43 -9.12
CA ASN A 169 -37.18 3.94 -10.23
C ASN A 169 -36.46 3.80 -11.57
N GLU A 170 -35.16 3.53 -11.55
CA GLU A 170 -34.34 3.36 -12.74
C GLU A 170 -34.36 1.93 -13.28
N LYS A 171 -34.22 1.82 -14.61
CA LYS A 171 -34.21 0.53 -15.29
C LYS A 171 -33.00 -0.30 -14.87
N GLU A 172 -33.28 -1.54 -14.49
CA GLU A 172 -32.27 -2.51 -14.13
C GLU A 172 -31.44 -2.92 -15.35
N LYS A 173 -30.12 -2.94 -15.18
CA LYS A 173 -29.17 -3.43 -16.17
C LYS A 173 -28.57 -4.76 -15.73
N THR A 174 -28.42 -5.69 -16.64
CA THR A 174 -27.66 -6.92 -16.35
C THR A 174 -26.17 -6.66 -16.59
N VAL A 175 -25.34 -6.87 -15.57
CA VAL A 175 -23.88 -6.62 -15.64
C VAL A 175 -23.07 -7.91 -15.78
N MET A 176 -23.59 -9.04 -15.30
CA MET A 176 -22.98 -10.35 -15.48
C MET A 176 -24.05 -11.42 -15.71
N LYS A 177 -23.68 -12.46 -16.46
CA LYS A 177 -24.52 -13.62 -16.74
C LYS A 177 -23.66 -14.87 -16.67
N ALA A 178 -24.11 -15.87 -15.93
CA ALA A 178 -23.59 -17.22 -15.97
C ALA A 178 -24.71 -18.19 -16.25
N TYR A 179 -24.39 -19.23 -17.00
CA TYR A 179 -25.31 -20.30 -17.32
C TYR A 179 -24.75 -21.64 -16.92
N CYS A 180 -25.65 -22.57 -16.71
CA CYS A 180 -25.38 -23.91 -16.26
C CYS A 180 -26.46 -24.81 -16.85
N ASN A 181 -26.16 -26.09 -17.07
CA ASN A 181 -27.10 -27.02 -17.68
C ASN A 181 -27.20 -28.29 -16.83
N LEU A 182 -28.44 -28.65 -16.51
CA LEU A 182 -28.80 -29.90 -15.85
C LEU A 182 -29.91 -30.53 -16.66
N ASN A 183 -29.76 -31.82 -16.95
CA ASN A 183 -30.80 -32.56 -17.65
C ASN A 183 -31.99 -32.75 -16.72
N SER A 184 -33.17 -32.26 -17.11
CA SER A 184 -34.41 -32.38 -16.33
C SER A 184 -34.91 -33.82 -16.21
N HIS A 185 -34.38 -34.74 -17.02
CA HIS A 185 -34.86 -36.12 -17.15
C HIS A 185 -33.93 -37.19 -16.53
N HIS A 186 -32.75 -36.81 -16.06
CA HIS A 186 -31.78 -37.76 -15.51
C HIS A 186 -31.36 -37.32 -14.10
N GLY A 187 -31.97 -37.94 -13.10
CA GLY A 187 -31.51 -37.91 -11.72
C GLY A 187 -32.14 -39.07 -10.97
N SER A 188 -31.31 -39.98 -10.44
CA SER A 188 -31.78 -40.92 -9.43
C SER A 188 -32.18 -40.11 -8.19
N THR A 189 -33.31 -40.45 -7.56
CA THR A 189 -33.75 -39.83 -6.28
C THR A 189 -32.69 -39.91 -5.17
N GLU A 190 -31.69 -40.77 -5.33
CA GLU A 190 -30.60 -41.01 -4.37
C GLU A 190 -29.38 -40.10 -4.56
N ILE A 191 -29.17 -39.51 -5.76
CA ILE A 191 -28.03 -38.63 -6.05
C ILE A 191 -28.51 -37.46 -6.91
N PRO A 192 -28.70 -36.25 -6.33
CA PRO A 192 -29.07 -35.08 -7.11
C PRO A 192 -27.90 -34.65 -7.99
N HIS A 193 -28.15 -34.49 -9.29
CA HIS A 193 -27.19 -33.81 -10.15
C HIS A 193 -27.28 -32.32 -9.85
N MET A 194 -26.19 -31.77 -9.34
CA MET A 194 -26.04 -30.35 -9.04
C MET A 194 -25.26 -29.64 -10.15
N CYS A 195 -25.52 -28.36 -10.34
CA CYS A 195 -24.78 -27.54 -11.29
C CYS A 195 -24.66 -26.11 -10.78
N SER A 196 -23.45 -25.56 -10.80
CA SER A 196 -23.18 -24.23 -10.27
C SER A 196 -22.84 -23.25 -11.38
N ALA A 197 -23.64 -22.19 -11.51
CA ALA A 197 -23.32 -21.03 -12.33
C ALA A 197 -22.43 -20.08 -11.51
N THR A 198 -21.15 -19.99 -11.87
CA THR A 198 -20.18 -19.11 -11.18
C THR A 198 -19.76 -17.97 -12.10
N GLN A 199 -19.70 -16.76 -11.56
CA GLN A 199 -19.25 -15.56 -12.27
C GLN A 199 -18.51 -14.62 -11.32
N GLY A 200 -17.59 -13.85 -11.87
CA GLY A 200 -17.00 -12.73 -11.17
C GLY A 200 -16.30 -11.77 -12.12
N GLN A 201 -16.43 -10.47 -11.85
CA GLN A 201 -15.84 -9.41 -12.67
C GLN A 201 -15.58 -8.16 -11.84
N VAL A 202 -14.56 -7.40 -12.23
CA VAL A 202 -14.33 -6.05 -11.73
C VAL A 202 -15.28 -5.07 -12.42
N ILE A 203 -16.07 -4.34 -11.64
CA ILE A 203 -16.97 -3.30 -12.13
C ILE A 203 -16.80 -2.00 -11.34
N THR A 204 -17.02 -0.88 -12.01
CA THR A 204 -17.07 0.43 -11.36
C THR A 204 -18.45 0.65 -10.77
N LEU A 205 -18.51 0.94 -9.47
CA LEU A 205 -19.75 1.23 -8.75
C LEU A 205 -19.68 2.61 -8.13
N VAL A 206 -20.80 3.32 -8.16
CA VAL A 206 -20.96 4.60 -7.47
C VAL A 206 -21.83 4.43 -6.23
N LYS A 207 -21.63 5.30 -5.24
CA LYS A 207 -22.47 5.36 -4.05
C LYS A 207 -23.95 5.42 -4.44
N GLY A 208 -24.77 4.58 -3.82
CA GLY A 208 -26.21 4.44 -4.09
C GLY A 208 -26.54 3.33 -5.08
N ASN A 209 -25.57 2.84 -5.88
CA ASN A 209 -25.81 1.67 -6.73
C ASN A 209 -26.28 0.47 -5.92
N GLN A 210 -27.18 -0.30 -6.52
CA GLN A 210 -27.78 -1.49 -5.94
C GLN A 210 -27.55 -2.70 -6.84
N LEU A 211 -27.08 -3.80 -6.25
CA LEU A 211 -26.80 -5.07 -6.91
C LEU A 211 -27.70 -6.17 -6.35
N SER A 212 -28.19 -7.04 -7.22
CA SER A 212 -28.93 -8.24 -6.79
C SER A 212 -28.64 -9.42 -7.72
N VAL A 213 -28.86 -10.63 -7.20
CA VAL A 213 -28.76 -11.87 -7.96
C VAL A 213 -30.17 -12.28 -8.39
N TRP A 214 -30.36 -12.41 -9.69
CA TRP A 214 -31.60 -12.87 -10.29
C TRP A 214 -31.40 -14.25 -10.91
N VAL A 215 -32.41 -15.11 -10.77
CA VAL A 215 -32.44 -16.46 -11.35
C VAL A 215 -33.76 -16.70 -12.08
N GLN A 216 -33.75 -17.57 -13.08
CA GLN A 216 -34.95 -17.85 -13.89
C GLN A 216 -36.02 -18.65 -13.14
N ASN A 217 -35.66 -19.36 -12.08
CA ASN A 217 -36.60 -20.08 -11.23
C ASN A 217 -35.99 -20.32 -9.84
N LEU A 218 -36.60 -19.73 -8.83
CA LEU A 218 -36.13 -19.81 -7.44
C LEU A 218 -36.25 -21.25 -6.87
N SER A 219 -37.27 -22.00 -7.30
CA SER A 219 -37.51 -23.38 -6.82
C SER A 219 -36.44 -24.40 -7.21
N LEU A 220 -35.55 -24.04 -8.16
CA LEU A 220 -34.47 -24.90 -8.63
C LEU A 220 -33.15 -24.63 -7.89
N VAL A 221 -33.07 -23.56 -7.11
CA VAL A 221 -31.85 -23.15 -6.41
C VAL A 221 -31.63 -24.01 -5.17
N ASP A 222 -30.37 -24.35 -4.94
CA ASP A 222 -29.91 -24.95 -3.70
C ASP A 222 -29.59 -23.85 -2.67
N TYR A 223 -30.31 -23.89 -1.55
CA TYR A 223 -30.23 -22.95 -0.43
C TYR A 223 -29.41 -23.51 0.74
N GLU A 224 -28.74 -24.65 0.57
CA GLU A 224 -27.77 -25.11 1.57
C GLU A 224 -26.62 -24.09 1.73
N GLU A 225 -26.09 -24.03 2.94
CA GLU A 225 -25.05 -23.08 3.29
C GLU A 225 -23.82 -23.25 2.38
N GLY A 226 -23.36 -22.16 1.77
CA GLY A 226 -22.23 -22.16 0.85
C GLY A 226 -22.52 -22.72 -0.54
N ALA A 227 -23.68 -23.30 -0.83
CA ALA A 227 -24.07 -23.74 -2.17
C ALA A 227 -24.35 -22.54 -3.08
N THR A 228 -25.06 -21.55 -2.55
CA THR A 228 -25.39 -20.30 -3.24
C THR A 228 -24.87 -19.10 -2.44
N VAL A 229 -23.98 -18.32 -3.05
CA VAL A 229 -23.31 -17.18 -2.41
C VAL A 229 -23.19 -16.01 -3.38
N PHE A 230 -23.24 -14.80 -2.82
CA PHE A 230 -23.03 -13.55 -3.54
C PHE A 230 -22.12 -12.65 -2.71
N GLY A 231 -21.22 -11.93 -3.35
CA GLY A 231 -20.38 -11.02 -2.58
C GLY A 231 -19.61 -10.02 -3.42
N ILE A 232 -19.11 -9.01 -2.73
CA ILE A 232 -18.30 -7.94 -3.29
C ILE A 232 -17.18 -7.56 -2.34
N TYR A 233 -16.09 -7.03 -2.88
CA TYR A 233 -15.13 -6.25 -2.12
C TYR A 233 -14.53 -5.14 -2.98
N LYS A 234 -14.26 -4.00 -2.34
CA LYS A 234 -13.60 -2.87 -3.00
C LYS A 234 -12.14 -3.22 -3.31
N LEU A 235 -11.64 -2.77 -4.46
CA LEU A 235 -10.25 -2.93 -4.90
C LEU A 235 -9.36 -1.76 -4.52
#